data_AF-M0CQ97-F1
#
_entry.id   AF-M0CQ97-F1
#
_cell.length_a   1.000
_cell.length_b   1.000
_cell.length_c   1.000
_cell.angle_alpha   90.00
_cell.angle_beta   90.00
_cell.angle_gamma   90.00
#
_symmetry.space_group_name_H-M   'P 1'
#
loop_
_entity.id
_entity.type
_entity.pdbx_description
1 polymer ?
#
loop_
_entity_poly.entity_id
_entity_poly.type
_entity_poly.pdbx_seq_one_letter_code
_entity_poly.pdbx_strand_id
1 'polypeptide(L)' 'MPHDQDVEGANDPDSASTYECLQCGTVVKATTNPGTCECGGEFHNRAKSLE' A
#
# COMPACT_ATOMS: atom_id res chain seq x y z
N MET A 1 -28.22 -9.67 12.82
CA MET A 1 -27.65 -8.97 11.65
C MET A 1 -26.37 -9.73 11.29
N PRO A 2 -26.30 -10.44 10.16
CA PRO A 2 -25.06 -11.07 9.72
C PRO A 2 -24.06 -9.97 9.34
N HIS A 3 -22.84 -10.06 9.86
CA HIS A 3 -21.76 -9.15 9.49
C HIS A 3 -21.15 -9.65 8.18
N ASP A 4 -21.67 -9.14 7.07
CA ASP A 4 -21.21 -9.41 5.69
C ASP A 4 -19.90 -8.63 5.41
N GLN A 5 -18.84 -8.89 6.20
CA GLN A 5 -17.58 -8.14 6.14
C GLN A 5 -16.37 -8.99 5.73
N ASP A 6 -16.58 -10.27 5.42
CA ASP A 6 -15.53 -11.09 4.83
C ASP A 6 -15.44 -10.80 3.33
N VAL A 7 -14.84 -9.66 2.99
CA VAL A 7 -14.39 -9.39 1.62
C VAL A 7 -13.20 -10.31 1.31
N GLU A 8 -13.49 -11.56 0.97
CA GLU A 8 -12.53 -12.51 0.39
C GLU A 8 -11.90 -11.85 -0.85
N GLY A 9 -10.68 -11.32 -0.70
CA GLY A 9 -9.93 -10.64 -1.76
C GLY A 9 -9.20 -9.36 -1.32
N ALA A 10 -9.46 -8.83 -0.12
CA ALA A 10 -8.79 -7.60 0.35
C ALA A 10 -7.28 -7.76 0.64
N ASN A 11 -6.78 -9.01 0.73
CA ASN A 11 -5.37 -9.34 0.97
C ASN A 11 -4.84 -10.37 -0.03
N ASP A 12 -5.28 -10.32 -1.28
CA ASP A 12 -4.66 -11.15 -2.32
C ASP A 12 -3.21 -10.65 -2.57
N PRO A 13 -2.17 -11.50 -2.45
CA PRO A 13 -0.78 -11.09 -2.63
C PRO A 13 -0.48 -10.66 -4.08
N ASP A 14 -1.29 -11.06 -5.04
CA ASP A 14 -1.20 -10.64 -6.44
C ASP A 14 -1.93 -9.30 -6.69
N SER A 15 -2.68 -8.79 -5.70
CA SER A 15 -3.34 -7.49 -5.81
C SER A 15 -2.38 -6.33 -5.57
N ALA A 16 -2.42 -5.34 -6.47
CA ALA A 16 -1.60 -4.14 -6.36
C ALA A 16 -1.94 -3.34 -5.09
N SER A 17 -0.94 -3.11 -4.24
CA SER A 17 -1.02 -2.22 -3.09
C SER A 17 -0.72 -0.78 -3.50
N THR A 18 -1.28 0.17 -2.75
CA THR A 18 -0.98 1.60 -2.93
C THR A 18 0.14 2.00 -1.97
N TYR A 19 1.19 2.60 -2.51
CA TYR A 19 2.34 3.08 -1.77
C TYR A 19 2.43 4.60 -1.86
N GLU A 20 2.93 5.23 -0.80
CA GLU A 20 3.08 6.67 -0.67
C GLU A 20 4.47 7.02 -0.13
N CYS A 21 5.15 7.95 -0.79
CA CYS A 21 6.37 8.53 -0.24
C CYS A 21 6.00 9.63 0.75
N LEU A 22 6.29 9.42 2.03
CA LEU A 22 5.96 10.37 3.09
C LEU A 22 6.82 11.65 3.06
N GLN A 23 7.89 11.66 2.26
CA GLN A 23 8.77 12.82 2.12
C GLN A 23 8.27 13.86 1.12
N CYS A 24 7.74 13.41 -0.03
CA CYS A 24 7.30 14.29 -1.12
C CYS A 24 5.83 14.14 -1.52
N GLY A 25 5.13 13.12 -1.00
CA GLY A 25 3.73 12.84 -1.31
C GLY A 25 3.49 12.06 -2.61
N THR A 26 4.52 11.52 -3.27
CA THR A 26 4.34 10.69 -4.47
C THR A 26 3.57 9.42 -4.13
N VAL A 27 2.53 9.09 -4.93
CA VAL A 27 1.71 7.89 -4.75
C VAL A 27 1.84 6.97 -5.96
N VAL A 28 2.10 5.69 -5.72
CA VAL A 28 2.23 4.66 -6.76
C VAL A 28 1.42 3.41 -6.42
N LYS A 29 1.06 2.61 -7.43
CA LYS A 29 0.48 1.28 -7.23
C LYS A 29 1.48 0.23 -7.68
N ALA A 30 1.74 -0.74 -6.82
CA ALA A 30 2.67 -1.82 -7.11
C ALA A 30 2.22 -3.11 -6.41
N THR A 31 2.42 -4.25 -7.04
CA THR A 31 2.18 -5.58 -6.44
C THR A 31 3.29 -5.94 -5.45
N THR A 32 4.50 -5.44 -5.67
CA THR A 32 5.66 -5.61 -4.78
C THR A 32 6.14 -4.26 -4.25
N ASN A 33 6.98 -4.27 -3.22
CA ASN A 33 7.57 -3.05 -2.68
C ASN A 33 8.35 -2.28 -3.78
N PRO A 34 7.96 -1.03 -4.12
CA PRO A 34 8.63 -0.24 -5.16
C PRO A 34 10.00 0.30 -4.73
N GLY A 35 10.37 0.19 -3.45
CA GLY A 35 11.67 0.61 -2.93
C GLY A 35 11.73 2.12 -2.67
N THR A 36 12.77 2.77 -3.19
CA THR A 36 13.06 4.19 -2.95
C THR A 36 12.38 5.09 -3.98
N CYS A 37 11.76 6.16 -3.52
CA CYS A 37 11.21 7.23 -4.34
C CYS A 37 12.33 8.06 -4.97
N GLU A 38 12.05 8.66 -6.14
CA GLU A 38 13.01 9.52 -6.86
C GLU A 38 13.46 10.75 -6.07
N CYS A 39 12.69 11.18 -5.07
CA CYS A 39 13.07 12.26 -4.16
C CYS A 39 14.11 11.83 -3.10
N GLY A 40 14.48 10.53 -3.06
CA GLY A 40 15.35 9.92 -2.06
C GLY A 40 14.64 9.42 -0.80
N GLY A 41 13.31 9.58 -0.70
CA GLY A 41 12.51 9.02 0.40
C GLY A 41 12.10 7.57 0.14
N GLU A 42 11.59 6.87 1.16
CA GLU A 42 11.08 5.50 1.01
C GLU A 42 9.57 5.49 0.75
N PHE A 43 9.09 4.49 0.00
CA PHE A 43 7.67 4.26 -0.22
C PHE A 43 7.07 3.42 0.92
N HIS A 44 6.03 3.94 1.57
CA HIS A 44 5.27 3.24 2.58
C HIS A 44 3.97 2.68 2.02
N ASN A 45 3.63 1.43 2.36
CA ASN A 45 2.37 0.83 1.94
C ASN A 45 1.21 1.45 2.75
N ARG A 46 0.27 2.13 2.09
CA ARG A 46 -0.85 2.82 2.75
C ARG A 46 -1.86 1.89 3.43
N ALA A 47 -1.86 0.61 3.10
CA ALA A 47 -2.66 -0.40 3.78
C ALA A 47 -2.00 -0.89 5.09
N LYS A 48 -0.76 -0.47 5.37
CA LYS A 48 -0.07 -0.75 6.64
C LYS A 48 -0.01 0.51 7.49
N SER A 49 -0.22 0.35 8.79
CA SER A 49 0.00 1.41 9.78
C SER A 49 1.47 1.86 9.81
N LEU A 50 1.68 3.10 10.21
CA LEU A 50 3.00 3.62 10.60
C LEU A 50 3.19 3.32 12.09
N GLU A 51 4.31 2.71 12.45
CA GLU A 51 4.67 2.34 13.84
C GLU A 51 5.63 3.37 14.45
#